data_AF-A0A9P7GK78-F1
#
_entry.id   AF-A0A9P7GK78-F1
#
_cell.length_a   1.000
_cell.length_b   1.000
_cell.length_c   1.000
_cell.angle_alpha   90.00
_cell.angle_beta   90.00
_cell.angle_gamma   90.00
#
_symmetry.space_group_name_H-M   'P 1'
#
loop_
_entity.id
_entity.type
_entity.pdbx_description
1 polymer ?
#
loop_
_entity_poly.entity_id
_entity_poly.type
_entity_poly.pdbx_seq_one_letter_code
_entity_poly.pdbx_strand_id
1 'polypeptide(L)'
;MSTSTFSSAHRIYVKSLYKRYLTNALDWTIRRDLWRAQALQIRAEFERNRNVHDPRALATILEKAEAELAAKRHPDPYICE
;
A
#
# COMPACT_ATOMS: atom_id res chain seq x y z
N MET A 1 25.49 -11.04 12.49
CA MET A 1 24.20 -10.85 13.17
C MET A 1 23.34 -9.95 12.31
N SER A 2 22.33 -10.50 11.62
CA SER A 2 21.42 -9.72 10.79
C SER A 2 20.54 -8.86 11.69
N THR A 3 20.92 -7.60 11.89
CA THR A 3 20.08 -6.60 12.54
C THR A 3 18.84 -6.40 11.67
N SER A 4 17.71 -6.95 12.12
CA SER A 4 16.43 -6.66 11.49
C SER A 4 16.13 -5.17 11.69
N THR A 5 16.48 -4.33 10.72
CA THR A 5 16.25 -2.86 10.74
C THR A 5 14.79 -2.51 11.02
N PHE A 6 13.85 -3.42 10.73
CA PHE A 6 12.41 -3.21 10.92
C PHE A 6 11.77 -4.21 11.89
N SER A 7 10.89 -3.69 12.74
CA SER A 7 10.08 -4.46 13.70
C SER A 7 9.01 -5.31 12.99
N SER A 8 8.55 -6.38 13.65
CA SER A 8 7.37 -7.16 13.23
C SER A 8 6.14 -6.27 13.02
N ALA A 9 5.94 -5.27 13.88
CA ALA A 9 4.85 -4.30 13.78
C ALA A 9 4.88 -3.52 12.46
N HIS A 10 6.08 -3.13 11.99
CA HIS A 10 6.26 -2.44 10.72
C HIS A 10 5.83 -3.31 9.54
N ARG A 11 6.18 -4.60 9.54
CA ARG A 11 5.76 -5.54 8.49
C ARG A 11 4.25 -5.72 8.45
N ILE A 12 3.59 -5.79 9.60
CA ILE A 12 2.13 -5.88 9.70
C ILE A 12 1.48 -4.60 9.14
N TYR A 13 2.03 -3.44 9.51
CA TYR A 13 1.53 -2.15 9.05
C TYR A 13 1.65 -1.98 7.52
N VAL A 14 2.80 -2.31 6.92
CA VAL A 14 2.97 -2.26 5.45
C VAL A 14 2.03 -3.23 4.74
N LYS A 15 1.83 -4.44 5.27
CA LYS A 15 0.85 -5.40 4.72
C LYS A 15 -0.58 -4.86 4.78
N SER A 16 -0.95 -4.20 5.88
CA SER A 16 -2.26 -3.54 6.03
C SER A 16 -2.43 -2.40 5.02
N LEU A 17 -1.40 -1.54 4.87
CA LEU A 17 -1.40 -0.46 3.87
C LEU A 17 -1.56 -1.00 2.45
N TYR A 18 -0.82 -2.05 2.09
CA TYR A 18 -0.93 -2.70 0.78
C TYR A 18 -2.34 -3.27 0.53
N LYS A 19 -2.93 -3.94 1.55
CA LYS A 19 -4.31 -4.44 1.45
C LYS A 19 -5.31 -3.30 1.21
N ARG A 20 -5.18 -2.19 1.94
CA ARG A 20 -6.05 -1.01 1.78
C ARG A 20 -5.97 -0.43 0.36
N TYR A 21 -4.77 -0.35 -0.21
CA TYR A 21 -4.57 0.09 -1.60
C TYR A 21 -5.28 -0.81 -2.61
N LEU A 22 -5.17 -2.13 -2.47
CA LEU A 22 -5.81 -3.08 -3.37
C LEU A 22 -7.35 -3.04 -3.27
N THR A 23 -7.88 -2.92 -2.05
CA THR A 23 -9.32 -2.76 -1.84
C THR A 23 -9.83 -1.46 -2.45
N ASN A 24 -9.15 -0.35 -2.20
CA ASN A 24 -9.53 0.93 -2.80
C ASN A 24 -9.51 0.89 -4.33
N ALA A 25 -8.46 0.29 -4.93
CA ALA A 25 -8.41 0.10 -6.38
C ALA A 25 -9.57 -0.76 -6.90
N LEU A 26 -10.01 -1.75 -6.13
CA LEU A 26 -11.16 -2.59 -6.47
C LEU A 26 -12.48 -1.82 -6.39
N ASP A 27 -12.65 -0.98 -5.36
CA ASP A 27 -13.82 -0.12 -5.20
C ASP A 27 -14.00 0.80 -6.42
N TRP A 28 -12.89 1.37 -6.93
CA TRP A 28 -12.92 2.21 -8.13
C TRP A 28 -13.09 1.42 -9.44
N THR A 29 -12.54 0.20 -9.52
CA THR A 29 -12.54 -0.59 -10.76
C THR A 29 -13.14 -1.98 -10.56
N ILE A 30 -14.44 -2.06 -10.77
CA ILE A 30 -15.22 -3.31 -10.67
C ILE A 30 -14.71 -4.36 -11.68
N ARG A 31 -14.26 -3.93 -12.86
CA ARG A 31 -13.75 -4.81 -13.92
C ARG A 31 -12.39 -5.43 -13.56
N ARG A 32 -12.37 -6.76 -13.42
CA ARG A 32 -11.18 -7.51 -12.96
C ARG A 32 -9.97 -7.42 -13.89
N ASP A 33 -10.17 -7.29 -15.19
CA ASP A 33 -9.06 -7.23 -16.16
C ASP A 33 -8.25 -5.94 -16.02
N LEU A 34 -8.94 -4.82 -15.83
CA LEU A 34 -8.30 -3.52 -15.59
C LEU A 34 -7.68 -3.47 -14.19
N TRP A 35 -8.40 -4.00 -13.20
CA TRP A 35 -7.93 -4.06 -11.82
C TRP A 35 -6.62 -4.85 -11.69
N ARG A 36 -6.45 -5.96 -12.42
CA ARG A 36 -5.20 -6.73 -12.41
C ARG A 36 -3.99 -5.91 -12.85
N ALA A 37 -4.14 -5.11 -13.90
CA ALA A 37 -3.07 -4.23 -14.38
C ALA A 37 -2.71 -3.18 -13.32
N GLN A 38 -3.71 -2.57 -12.69
CA GLN A 38 -3.50 -1.62 -11.59
C GLN A 38 -2.86 -2.27 -10.36
N ALA A 39 -3.30 -3.46 -9.97
CA ALA A 39 -2.74 -4.21 -8.84
C ALA A 39 -1.24 -4.54 -9.07
N LEU A 40 -0.86 -4.85 -10.31
CA LEU A 40 0.55 -5.05 -10.68
C LEU A 40 1.36 -3.75 -10.57
N GLN A 41 0.79 -2.61 -10.97
CA GLN A 41 1.45 -1.31 -10.80
C GLN A 41 1.66 -0.98 -9.33
N ILE A 42 0.62 -1.13 -8.49
CA ILE A 42 0.72 -0.94 -7.04
C ILE A 42 1.81 -1.85 -6.46
N ARG A 43 1.83 -3.13 -6.85
CA ARG A 43 2.87 -4.06 -6.40
C ARG A 43 4.28 -3.61 -6.81
N ALA A 44 4.45 -3.14 -8.05
CA ALA A 44 5.73 -2.64 -8.54
C ALA A 44 6.21 -1.41 -7.76
N GLU A 45 5.31 -0.50 -7.38
CA GLU A 45 5.63 0.66 -6.54
C GLU A 45 6.12 0.24 -5.14
N PHE A 46 5.46 -0.73 -4.52
CA PHE A 46 5.89 -1.26 -3.22
C PHE A 46 7.23 -2.00 -3.31
N GLU A 47 7.47 -2.78 -4.37
CA GLU A 47 8.77 -3.47 -4.57
C GLU A 47 9.92 -2.47 -4.84
N ARG A 48 9.68 -1.37 -5.57
CA ARG A 48 10.68 -0.29 -5.76
C ARG A 48 11.16 0.29 -4.44
N ASN A 49 10.27 0.41 -3.46
CA ASN A 49 10.56 0.97 -2.14
C ASN A 49 11.05 -0.06 -1.11
N ARG A 50 11.25 -1.32 -1.50
CA ARG A 50 11.58 -2.42 -0.57
C ARG A 50 12.96 -2.29 0.09
N ASN A 51 13.92 -1.70 -0.63
CA ASN A 51 15.32 -1.64 -0.20
C ASN A 51 15.68 -0.33 0.53
N VAL A 52 14.68 0.45 0.97
CA VAL A 52 14.92 1.66 1.77
C VAL A 52 15.36 1.25 3.17
N HIS A 53 16.56 1.64 3.57
CA HIS A 53 17.12 1.31 4.89
C HIS A 53 17.10 2.49 5.87
N ASP A 54 16.92 3.71 5.35
CA ASP A 54 16.84 4.91 6.18
C ASP A 54 15.44 5.08 6.80
N PRO A 55 15.33 5.13 8.14
CA PRO A 55 14.03 5.21 8.83
C PRO A 55 13.30 6.54 8.59
N ARG A 56 14.04 7.64 8.39
CA ARG A 56 13.46 8.96 8.06
C ARG A 56 12.84 8.97 6.67
N ALA A 57 13.57 8.45 5.69
CA ALA A 57 13.08 8.35 4.32
C ALA A 57 11.84 7.45 4.26
N LEU A 58 11.84 6.34 5.01
CA LEU A 58 10.70 5.44 5.10
C LEU A 58 9.45 6.12 5.68
N ALA A 59 9.60 6.89 6.77
CA ALA A 59 8.48 7.63 7.36
C ALA A 59 7.85 8.59 6.34
N THR A 60 8.68 9.34 5.61
CA THR A 60 8.19 10.25 4.55
C THR A 60 7.48 9.50 3.42
N ILE A 61 7.96 8.32 3.01
CA ILE A 61 7.30 7.51 1.98
C ILE A 61 5.94 7.01 2.46
N LEU A 62 5.86 6.54 3.71
CA LEU A 62 4.61 6.08 4.30
C LEU A 62 3.59 7.21 4.43
N GLU A 63 4.01 8.37 4.90
CA GLU A 63 3.14 9.56 5.02
C GLU A 63 2.60 9.98 3.65
N LYS A 64 3.46 10.02 2.62
CA LYS A 64 3.01 10.29 1.23
C LYS A 64 2.02 9.24 0.75
N ALA A 65 2.30 7.96 1.00
CA ALA A 65 1.40 6.87 0.60
C ALA A 65 0.04 6.93 1.32
N GLU A 66 0.00 7.34 2.59
CA GLU A 66 -1.25 7.54 3.31
C GLU A 66 -2.02 8.77 2.81
N ALA A 67 -1.33 9.87 2.52
CA ALA A 67 -1.95 11.06 1.93
C ALA A 67 -2.58 10.76 0.57
N GLU A 68 -1.88 10.00 -0.29
CA GLU A 68 -2.43 9.56 -1.57
C GLU A 68 -3.63 8.64 -1.42
N LEU A 69 -3.58 7.69 -0.49
CA LEU A 69 -4.70 6.79 -0.22
C LEU A 69 -5.91 7.56 0.31
N ALA A 70 -5.70 8.56 1.17
CA ALA A 70 -6.77 9.41 1.69
C ALA A 70 -7.40 10.26 0.58
N ALA A 71 -6.58 10.84 -0.30
CA ALA A 71 -7.06 11.66 -1.42
C ALA A 71 -7.85 10.83 -2.45
N LYS A 72 -7.45 9.59 -2.68
CA LYS A 72 -8.08 8.66 -3.63
C LYS A 72 -9.13 7.76 -2.96
N ARG A 73 -9.52 8.01 -1.71
CA ARG A 73 -10.45 7.14 -1.01
C ARG A 73 -11.83 7.22 -1.66
N HIS A 74 -12.42 6.06 -1.98
CA HIS A 74 -13.78 6.00 -2.49
C HIS A 74 -14.76 6.44 -1.39
N PRO A 75 -15.74 7.32 -1.68
CA PRO A 75 -16.66 7.85 -0.67
C PRO A 75 -17.59 6.78 -0.07
N ASP A 76 -17.89 5.73 -0.84
CA ASP A 76 -18.73 4.60 -0.40
C ASP A 76 -18.00 3.27 -0.68
N PRO A 77 -17.11 2.81 0.22
CA PRO A 77 -16.32 1.61 -0.01
C PRO A 77 -17.22 0.37 -0.05
N TYR A 78 -16.87 -0.63 -0.86
CA TYR A 78 -17.65 -1.87 -0.90
C TYR A 78 -17.41 -2.67 0.39
N ILE A 79 -18.40 -2.66 1.28
CA ILE A 79 -18.41 -3.44 2.52
C ILE A 79 -19.34 -4.64 2.25
N CYS A 80 -18.76 -5.85 2.14
CA CYS A 80 -19.58 -7.06 2.29
C CYS A 80 -19.98 -7.15 3.77
N GLU A 81 -21.27 -7.00 4.06
CA GLU A 81 -21.86 -7.40 5.34
C GLU A 81 -21.82 -8.92 5.53
#